data_AF-A0A1F4Q7S2-F1
#
_entry.id   AF-A0A1F4Q7S2-F1
#
_cell.length_a   1.000
_cell.length_b   1.000
_cell.length_c   1.000
_cell.angle_alpha   90.00
_cell.angle_beta   90.00
_cell.angle_gamma   90.00
#
_symmetry.space_group_name_H-M   'P 1'
#
loop_
_entity.id
_entity.type
_entity.pdbx_description
1 polymer ?
#
loop_
_entity_poly.entity_id
_entity_poly.type
_entity_poly.pdbx_seq_one_letter_code
_entity_poly.pdbx_strand_id
1 'polypeptide(L)' 'MAVESCVFPLVEIEAGAGPKLNYIPPSPRPVAEYLADQGRFGHLTPEAVESIQRAVEQEWAKLQAVACASVSG' A
#
# COMPACT_ATOMS: atom_id res chain seq x y z
N MET A 1 -4.31 10.67 -0.01
CA MET A 1 -3.21 10.21 -0.87
C MET A 1 -2.47 8.99 -0.32
N ALA A 2 -1.78 9.03 0.83
CA ALA A 2 -0.94 7.90 1.31
C ALA A 2 -1.63 6.52 1.33
N VAL A 3 -2.89 6.50 1.80
CA VAL A 3 -3.72 5.28 1.86
C VAL A 3 -4.26 4.92 0.47
N GLU A 4 -4.65 5.92 -0.32
CA GLU A 4 -5.20 5.72 -1.68
C GLU A 4 -4.16 5.20 -2.67
N SER A 5 -2.87 5.45 -2.44
CA SER A 5 -1.76 4.89 -3.22
C SER A 5 -1.21 3.58 -2.65
N CYS A 6 -1.85 3.02 -1.61
CA CYS A 6 -1.41 1.82 -0.89
C CYS A 6 -0.01 1.89 -0.25
N VAL A 7 0.62 3.07 -0.21
CA VAL A 7 1.95 3.25 0.42
C VAL A 7 1.86 3.03 1.92
N PHE A 8 0.74 3.45 2.53
CA PHE A 8 0.42 3.20 3.92
C PHE A 8 -0.99 2.57 4.01
N PRO A 9 -1.11 1.24 3.87
CA PRO A 9 -2.40 0.57 3.92
C PRO A 9 -3.02 0.66 5.32
N LEU A 10 -4.34 0.83 5.40
CA LEU A 10 -5.08 0.84 6.67
C LEU A 10 -5.52 -0.56 7.05
N VAL A 11 -4.89 -1.10 8.09
CA VAL A 11 -5.13 -2.45 8.59
C VAL A 11 -5.37 -2.45 10.10
N GLU A 12 -6.26 -3.33 10.52
CA GLU A 12 -6.46 -3.73 11.91
C GLU A 12 -5.82 -5.10 12.13
N ILE A 13 -5.10 -5.26 13.23
CA ILE A 13 -4.54 -6.55 13.64
C ILE A 13 -4.96 -6.75 15.10
N GLU A 14 -5.71 -7.82 15.35
CA GLU A 14 -6.16 -8.22 16.68
C GLU A 14 -5.40 -9.47 17.14
N ALA A 15 -5.23 -9.64 18.45
CA ALA A 15 -4.47 -10.76 19.00
C ALA A 15 -5.09 -12.11 18.61
N GLY A 16 -4.34 -12.92 17.86
CA GLY A 16 -4.78 -14.23 17.39
C GLY A 16 -5.62 -14.20 16.10
N ALA A 17 -5.87 -13.02 15.53
CA ALA A 17 -6.53 -12.86 14.24
C ALA A 17 -5.52 -12.47 13.14
N GLY A 18 -5.86 -12.78 11.89
CA GLY A 18 -5.13 -12.24 10.75
C GLY A 18 -5.49 -10.77 10.48
N PRO A 19 -4.74 -10.10 9.58
CA PRO A 19 -4.95 -8.69 9.28
C PRO A 19 -6.30 -8.46 8.61
N LYS A 20 -7.05 -7.49 9.12
CA LYS A 20 -8.29 -7.00 8.53
C LYS A 20 -8.02 -5.71 7.76
N LEU A 21 -8.27 -5.73 6.46
CA LEU A 21 -8.19 -4.55 5.60
C LEU A 21 -9.43 -3.67 5.83
N ASN A 22 -9.27 -2.56 6.54
CA ASN A 22 -10.37 -1.64 6.82
C ASN A 22 -10.76 -0.77 5.63
N TYR A 23 -9.79 -0.52 4.75
CA TYR A 23 -10.00 0.26 3.56
C TYR A 23 -9.20 -0.34 2.41
N ILE A 24 -9.91 -0.67 1.34
CA ILE A 24 -9.36 -1.15 0.08
C ILE A 24 -9.67 -0.05 -0.94
N PRO A 25 -8.66 0.68 -1.44
CA PRO A 25 -8.90 1.67 -2.49
C PRO A 25 -9.53 0.97 -3.70
N PRO A 26 -10.65 1.48 -4.25
CA PRO A 26 -11.30 0.86 -5.41
C PRO A 26 -10.42 0.94 -6.67
N SER A 27 -9.55 1.97 -6.74
CA SER A 27 -8.51 2.11 -7.74
C SER A 27 -7.30 2.76 -7.06
N PRO A 28 -6.19 2.03 -6.83
CA PRO A 28 -4.99 2.59 -6.23
C PRO A 28 -4.42 3.72 -7.10
N ARG A 29 -4.15 4.87 -6.48
CA ARG A 29 -3.49 5.99 -7.16
C ARG A 29 -2.00 5.69 -7.40
N PRO A 30 -1.39 6.21 -8.48
CA PRO A 30 0.05 6.11 -8.67
C PRO A 30 0.82 6.67 -7.47
N VAL A 31 1.86 5.96 -7.03
CA VAL A 31 2.73 6.38 -5.92
C VAL A 31 3.40 7.71 -6.24
N ALA A 32 3.67 7.99 -7.52
CA ALA A 32 4.21 9.27 -7.97
C ALA A 32 3.38 10.48 -7.49
N GLU A 33 2.04 10.38 -7.50
CA GLU A 33 1.17 11.45 -7.01
C GLU A 33 1.34 11.67 -5.50
N TYR A 34 1.50 10.60 -4.73
CA TYR A 34 1.79 10.71 -3.30
C TYR A 34 3.17 11.30 -3.02
N LEU A 35 4.19 10.93 -3.81
CA LEU A 35 5.56 11.38 -3.61
C LEU A 35 5.78 12.84 -4.04
N ALA A 36 5.10 13.29 -5.10
CA ALA A 36 5.31 14.61 -5.71
C ALA A 36 5.06 15.78 -4.73
N ASP A 37 4.07 15.65 -3.85
CA ASP A 37 3.70 16.71 -2.89
C ASP A 37 4.65 16.79 -1.68
N GLN A 38 5.64 15.90 -1.58
CA GLN A 38 6.51 15.78 -0.42
C GLN A 38 7.95 16.13 -0.76
N GLY A 39 8.40 17.31 -0.33
CA GLY A 39 9.74 17.83 -0.62
C GLY A 39 10.91 16.89 -0.27
N ARG A 40 10.74 16.02 0.73
CA ARG A 40 11.74 14.99 1.09
C ARG A 40 12.04 13.98 -0.02
N PHE A 41 11.14 13.82 -0.98
CA PHE A 41 11.28 12.90 -2.10
C PHE A 41 11.67 13.60 -3.41
N GLY A 42 11.90 14.92 -3.39
CA GLY A 42 12.23 15.69 -4.61
C GLY A 42 13.54 15.31 -5.30
N HIS A 43 14.37 14.48 -4.66
CA HIS A 43 15.62 13.97 -5.22
C HIS A 43 15.47 12.62 -5.94
N LEU A 44 14.29 12.00 -5.92
CA LEU A 44 14.07 10.70 -6.54
C LEU A 44 14.03 10.82 -8.07
N THR A 45 14.70 9.91 -8.75
CA THR A 45 14.63 9.80 -10.21
C THR A 45 13.36 9.05 -10.63
N PRO A 46 12.92 9.18 -11.91
CA PRO A 46 11.80 8.40 -12.43
C PRO A 46 11.95 6.89 -12.21
N GLU A 47 13.15 6.34 -12.39
CA GLU A 47 13.43 4.91 -12.21
C GLU A 47 13.28 4.49 -10.73
N ALA A 48 13.67 5.36 -9.81
CA ALA A 48 13.46 5.14 -8.38
C ALA A 48 11.98 5.14 -8.03
N VAL A 49 11.20 6.09 -8.58
CA VAL A 49 9.75 6.16 -8.40
C VAL A 49 9.06 4.90 -8.93
N GLU A 50 9.45 4.42 -10.12
CA GLU A 50 8.92 3.16 -10.66
C GLU A 50 9.29 1.94 -9.80
N SER A 51 10.50 1.90 -9.26
CA SER A 51 10.89 0.83 -8.34
C SER A 51 10.05 0.83 -7.07
N ILE A 52 9.73 2.01 -6.54
CA ILE A 52 8.84 2.16 -5.38
C ILE A 52 7.42 1.74 -5.75
N GLN A 53 6.89 2.14 -6.91
CA GLN A 53 5.57 1.72 -7.40
C GLN A 53 5.45 0.19 -7.40
N ARG A 54 6.42 -0.52 -7.99
CA ARG A 54 6.43 -1.99 -8.03
C ARG A 54 6.50 -2.60 -6.63
N ALA A 55 7.30 -2.03 -5.73
CA ALA A 55 7.39 -2.53 -4.35
C ALA A 55 6.06 -2.38 -3.61
N VAL A 56 5.39 -1.23 -3.74
CA VAL A 56 4.08 -0.99 -3.11
C VAL A 56 3.01 -1.95 -3.66
N GLU A 57 2.98 -2.17 -4.98
CA GLU A 57 2.07 -3.14 -5.59
C GLU A 57 2.29 -4.57 -5.09
N GLN A 58 3.55 -4.98 -4.96
CA GLN A 58 3.92 -6.31 -4.45
C GLN A 58 3.51 -6.49 -2.98
N GLU A 59 3.81 -5.53 -2.12
CA GLU A 59 3.44 -5.59 -0.70
C GLU A 59 1.91 -5.52 -0.51
N TRP A 60 1.23 -4.71 -1.31
CA TRP A 60 -0.23 -4.65 -1.31
C TRP A 60 -0.86 -6.00 -1.70
N ALA A 61 -0.37 -6.64 -2.76
CA ALA A 61 -0.86 -7.95 -3.19
C ALA A 61 -0.63 -9.04 -2.11
N LYS A 62 0.54 -9.04 -1.45
CA LYS A 62 0.83 -9.94 -0.33
C LYS A 62 -0.14 -9.72 0.83
N LEU A 63 -0.36 -8.46 1.21
CA LEU A 63 -1.27 -8.10 2.30
C LEU A 63 -2.70 -8.54 2.00
N GLN A 64 -3.19 -8.34 0.77
CA GLN A 64 -4.50 -8.83 0.34
C GLN A 64 -4.62 -10.36 0.40
N ALA A 65 -3.57 -11.08 -0.01
CA ALA A 65 -3.55 -12.54 0.06
C ALA A 65 -3.65 -13.05 1.51
N VAL A 66 -2.88 -12.44 2.42
CA VAL A 66 -2.89 -12.81 3.85
C VAL A 66 -4.23 -12.45 4.50
N ALA A 67 -4.77 -11.27 4.21
CA ALA A 67 -6.06 -10.82 4.74
C ALA A 67 -7.22 -11.72 4.28
N CYS A 68 -7.20 -12.17 3.01
CA CYS A 68 -8.19 -13.11 2.49
C CYS A 68 -8.10 -14.49 3.16
N ALA A 69 -6.89 -15.01 3.38
CA ALA A 69 -6.67 -16.30 4.02
C ALA A 69 -7.17 -16.34 5.48
N SER A 70 -7.18 -15.20 6.17
CA SER A 70 -7.63 -15.11 7.57
C SER A 70 -9.15 -15.06 7.78
N VAL A 71 -9.97 -15.01 6.72
CA VAL A 71 -11.45 -14.99 6.82
C VAL A 71 -12.06 -16.39 6.84
N SER A 72 -11.25 -17.45 6.77
CA SER A 72 -11.73 -18.83 6.90
C SER A 72 -11.81 -19.25 8.36
N GLY A 73 -12.92 -18.92 9.03
CA GLY A 73 -13.24 -19.34 10.41
C GLY A 73 -14.73 -19.27 10.68
#